data_AF-A0A2H3TLK6-F1
#
_entry.id   AF-A0A2H3TLK6-F1
#
_cell.length_a   1.000
_cell.length_b   1.000
_cell.length_c   1.000
_cell.angle_alpha   90.00
_cell.angle_beta   90.00
_cell.angle_gamma   90.00
#
_symmetry.space_group_name_H-M   'P 1'
#
loop_
_entity.id
_entity.type
_entity.pdbx_description
1 polymer ?
#
loop_
_entity_poly.entity_id
_entity_poly.type
_entity_poly.pdbx_seq_one_letter_code
_entity_poly.pdbx_strand_id
1 'polypeptide(L)'
;MPELRDNVSRVKRFNFLGTTIFVGLRAADVWLQRALLEKGWASKLVEKAGGQPVRLVDPITAQIQPYFNVISLKALGSSLKQILTMLIVSEQDTPPASAFLIALFNTIFNSLNTLFSVWDVKSQSPVTILRSPPMLLGISIYAVGISAEMTSELQRTIFKRNPNNKGKPYSGGLFSLARHINYGAYTLWRASYAYTSAGWPWDLLTGSFFFHDFATRGVPVLDRYLTDRYGDR
;
A
#
# COMPACT_ATOMS: atom_id res chain seq x y z
N MET A 1 21.10 -11.28 -21.46
CA MET A 1 20.46 -10.57 -20.33
C MET A 1 19.86 -11.61 -19.40
N PRO A 2 19.92 -11.47 -18.06
CA PRO A 2 19.24 -12.39 -17.15
C PRO A 2 17.74 -12.44 -17.46
N GLU A 3 17.12 -13.59 -17.23
CA GLU A 3 15.68 -13.76 -17.34
C GLU A 3 15.00 -12.89 -16.26
N LEU A 4 14.09 -12.00 -16.68
CA LEU A 4 13.38 -11.12 -15.75
C LEU A 4 12.22 -11.90 -15.15
N ARG A 5 12.17 -11.99 -13.82
CA ARG A 5 11.08 -12.65 -13.09
C ARG A 5 9.89 -11.70 -12.93
N ASP A 6 8.78 -12.00 -13.58
CA ASP A 6 7.50 -11.34 -13.32
C ASP A 6 6.77 -12.02 -12.15
N ASN A 7 6.28 -11.22 -11.21
CA ASN A 7 5.47 -11.71 -10.09
C ASN A 7 3.96 -11.66 -10.42
N VAL A 8 3.59 -11.05 -11.55
CA VAL A 8 2.20 -10.90 -11.99
C VAL A 8 1.99 -11.71 -13.26
N SER A 9 0.92 -12.50 -13.30
CA SER A 9 0.53 -13.18 -14.53
C SER A 9 0.17 -12.17 -15.62
N ARG A 10 0.61 -12.42 -16.86
CA ARG A 10 0.18 -11.64 -18.04
C ARG A 10 -0.99 -12.30 -18.79
N VAL A 11 -1.51 -13.40 -18.24
CA VAL A 11 -2.69 -14.09 -18.76
C VAL A 11 -3.94 -13.34 -18.31
N LYS A 12 -4.76 -12.91 -19.26
CA LYS A 12 -6.05 -12.30 -18.95
C LYS A 12 -7.08 -13.38 -18.60
N ARG A 13 -7.32 -13.59 -17.31
CA ARG A 13 -8.30 -14.56 -16.81
C ARG A 13 -8.81 -14.13 -15.45
N PHE A 14 -10.12 -14.14 -15.26
CA PHE A 14 -10.70 -13.97 -13.94
C PHE A 14 -10.52 -15.25 -13.12
N ASN A 15 -9.88 -15.12 -11.95
CA ASN A 15 -9.66 -16.23 -11.02
C ASN A 15 -10.55 -16.05 -9.79
N PHE A 16 -11.70 -16.73 -9.76
CA PHE A 16 -12.68 -16.55 -8.69
C PHE A 16 -12.10 -16.89 -7.31
N LEU A 17 -11.43 -18.04 -7.19
CA LEU A 17 -10.88 -18.49 -5.91
C LEU A 17 -9.79 -17.55 -5.40
N GLY A 18 -8.83 -17.17 -6.25
CA GLY A 18 -7.77 -16.23 -5.88
C GLY A 18 -8.31 -14.84 -5.55
N THR A 19 -9.29 -14.35 -6.32
CA THR A 19 -9.96 -13.06 -6.03
C THR A 19 -10.63 -13.09 -4.65
N THR A 20 -11.41 -14.14 -4.36
CA THR A 20 -12.11 -14.28 -3.07
C THR A 20 -11.13 -14.36 -1.90
N ILE A 21 -10.05 -15.13 -2.03
CA ILE A 21 -8.99 -15.21 -1.01
C ILE A 21 -8.37 -13.83 -0.77
N PHE A 22 -7.98 -13.14 -1.85
CA PHE A 22 -7.37 -11.83 -1.74
C PHE A 22 -8.29 -10.83 -1.04
N VAL A 23 -9.54 -10.71 -1.51
CA VAL A 23 -10.52 -9.77 -0.95
C VAL A 23 -10.81 -10.09 0.51
N GLY A 24 -11.05 -11.36 0.83
CA GLY A 24 -11.31 -11.82 2.19
C GLY A 24 -10.15 -11.48 3.14
N LEU A 25 -8.92 -11.77 2.74
CA LEU A 25 -7.74 -11.48 3.57
C LEU A 25 -7.47 -9.98 3.72
N ARG A 26 -7.66 -9.17 2.66
CA ARG A 26 -7.51 -7.71 2.77
C ARG A 26 -8.61 -7.08 3.63
N ALA A 27 -9.82 -7.64 3.63
CA ALA A 27 -10.89 -7.22 4.53
C ALA A 27 -10.60 -7.63 5.99
N ALA A 28 -10.13 -8.86 6.21
CA ALA A 28 -9.73 -9.36 7.53
C ALA A 28 -8.56 -8.54 8.12
N ASP A 29 -7.64 -8.07 7.28
CA ASP A 29 -6.55 -7.18 7.69
C ASP A 29 -7.07 -5.92 8.39
N VAL A 30 -8.17 -5.31 7.90
CA VAL A 30 -8.74 -4.10 8.51
C VAL A 30 -9.16 -4.39 9.96
N TRP A 31 -9.81 -5.54 10.18
CA TRP A 31 -10.20 -5.96 11.51
C TRP A 31 -8.98 -6.24 12.39
N LEU A 32 -7.96 -6.93 11.86
CA LEU A 32 -6.73 -7.21 12.57
C LEU A 32 -6.02 -5.93 13.01
N GLN A 33 -5.85 -4.94 12.13
CA GLN A 33 -5.17 -3.69 12.46
C GLN A 33 -5.94 -2.89 13.53
N ARG A 34 -7.27 -2.93 13.50
CA ARG A 34 -8.09 -2.34 14.57
C ARG A 34 -7.93 -3.08 15.89
N ALA A 35 -7.98 -4.42 15.87
CA ALA A 35 -7.81 -5.23 17.07
C ALA A 35 -6.42 -5.04 17.71
N LEU A 36 -5.37 -4.91 16.88
CA LEU A 36 -4.02 -4.59 17.34
C LEU A 36 -3.97 -3.32 18.21
N LEU A 37 -4.75 -2.30 17.86
CA LEU A 37 -4.82 -1.05 18.61
C LEU A 37 -5.88 -1.10 19.73
N GLU A 38 -7.14 -1.32 19.38
CA GLU A 38 -8.29 -1.19 20.30
C GLU A 38 -8.32 -2.28 21.38
N LYS A 39 -7.82 -3.49 21.09
CA LYS A 39 -7.72 -4.59 22.08
C LYS A 39 -6.36 -4.62 22.77
N GLY A 40 -5.47 -3.67 22.46
CA GLY A 40 -4.13 -3.58 23.03
C GLY A 40 -3.19 -4.73 22.68
N TRP A 41 -3.49 -5.52 21.63
CA TRP A 41 -2.63 -6.64 21.26
C TRP A 41 -1.25 -6.17 20.80
N ALA A 42 -1.15 -5.04 20.10
CA ALA A 42 0.13 -4.45 19.72
C ALA A 42 0.94 -4.03 20.95
N SER A 43 0.30 -3.39 21.94
CA SER A 43 0.95 -3.00 23.19
C SER A 43 1.51 -4.22 23.95
N LYS A 44 0.72 -5.30 24.07
CA LYS A 44 1.17 -6.56 24.67
C LYS A 44 2.34 -7.20 23.92
N LEU A 45 2.37 -7.10 22.60
CA LEU A 45 3.48 -7.60 21.79
C LEU A 45 4.76 -6.77 22.02
N VAL A 46 4.65 -5.45 22.16
CA VAL A 46 5.77 -4.58 22.52
C VAL A 46 6.31 -4.94 23.90
N GLU A 47 5.44 -5.10 24.91
CA GLU A 47 5.84 -5.52 26.26
C GLU A 47 6.53 -6.88 26.26
N LYS A 48 6.00 -7.86 25.52
CA LYS A 48 6.60 -9.19 25.36
C LYS A 48 7.98 -9.13 24.67
N ALA A 49 8.19 -8.15 23.80
CA ALA A 49 9.47 -7.89 23.16
C ALA A 49 10.44 -7.08 24.06
N GLY A 50 10.06 -6.79 25.31
CA GLY A 50 10.86 -6.02 26.27
C GLY A 50 10.81 -4.51 26.06
N GLY A 51 9.93 -4.02 25.18
CA GLY A 51 9.70 -2.60 24.97
C GLY A 51 8.63 -2.01 25.88
N GLN A 52 8.43 -0.69 25.79
CA GLN A 52 7.34 0.00 26.49
C GLN A 52 6.35 0.57 25.47
N PRO A 53 5.05 0.29 25.60
CA PRO A 53 4.07 0.88 24.73
C PRO A 53 3.78 2.33 25.12
N VAL A 54 3.55 3.18 24.13
CA VAL A 54 2.96 4.50 24.36
C VAL A 54 1.54 4.35 24.92
N ARG A 55 1.04 5.41 25.56
CA ARG A 55 -0.35 5.42 26.03
C ARG A 55 -1.29 5.60 24.84
N LEU A 56 -2.13 4.60 24.55
CA LEU A 56 -3.09 4.64 23.43
C LEU A 56 -4.37 5.42 23.74
N VAL A 57 -4.83 5.36 25.00
CA VAL A 57 -6.10 5.94 25.44
C VAL A 57 -5.84 7.23 26.19
N ASP A 58 -6.58 8.26 25.82
CA ASP A 58 -6.57 9.55 26.51
C ASP A 58 -7.21 9.40 27.91
N PRO A 59 -6.55 9.85 28.98
CA PRO A 59 -7.01 9.63 30.36
C PRO A 59 -8.25 10.45 30.72
N ILE A 60 -8.57 11.49 29.97
CA ILE A 60 -9.70 12.40 30.25
C ILE A 60 -10.94 11.90 29.50
N THR A 61 -10.80 11.61 28.22
CA THR A 61 -11.91 11.22 27.34
C THR A 61 -12.17 9.72 27.33
N ALA A 62 -11.24 8.91 27.83
CA ALA A 62 -11.24 7.44 27.70
C ALA A 62 -11.33 6.94 26.25
N GLN A 63 -11.02 7.81 25.28
CA GLN A 63 -11.01 7.48 23.85
C GLN A 63 -9.59 7.19 23.38
N ILE A 64 -9.49 6.39 22.30
CA ILE A 64 -8.21 6.19 21.64
C ILE A 64 -7.71 7.52 21.06
N GLN A 65 -6.43 7.84 21.23
CA GLN A 65 -5.88 9.10 20.75
C GLN A 65 -6.04 9.20 19.21
N PRO A 66 -6.33 10.40 18.68
CA PRO A 66 -6.56 10.60 17.24
C PRO A 66 -5.44 10.06 16.33
N TYR A 67 -4.21 10.02 16.84
CA TYR A 67 -3.06 9.49 16.10
C TYR A 67 -3.26 8.02 15.68
N PHE A 68 -3.74 7.16 16.59
CA PHE A 68 -3.95 5.75 16.29
C PHE A 68 -5.14 5.54 15.34
N ASN A 69 -6.13 6.45 15.36
CA ASN A 69 -7.18 6.46 14.34
C ASN A 69 -6.61 6.75 12.95
N VAL A 70 -5.63 7.66 12.84
CA VAL A 70 -4.93 7.90 11.56
C VAL A 70 -4.20 6.63 11.08
N ILE A 71 -3.48 5.94 11.96
CA ILE A 71 -2.80 4.67 11.62
C ILE A 71 -3.82 3.62 11.14
N SER A 72 -4.91 3.44 11.88
CA SER A 72 -5.98 2.51 11.49
C SER A 72 -6.67 2.91 10.16
N LEU A 73 -6.86 4.20 9.90
CA LEU A 73 -7.45 4.69 8.65
C LEU A 73 -6.52 4.46 7.45
N LYS A 74 -5.20 4.50 7.65
CA LYS A 74 -4.22 4.14 6.60
C LYS A 74 -4.29 2.64 6.28
N ALA A 75 -4.40 1.78 7.29
CA ALA A 75 -4.66 0.36 7.06
C ALA A 75 -5.96 0.15 6.25
N LEU A 76 -7.07 0.76 6.67
CA LEU A 76 -8.34 0.70 5.97
C LEU A 76 -8.23 1.19 4.52
N GLY A 77 -7.64 2.36 4.30
CA GLY A 77 -7.48 2.94 2.97
C GLY A 77 -6.64 2.04 2.05
N SER A 78 -5.55 1.47 2.56
CA SER A 78 -4.71 0.54 1.82
C SER A 78 -5.47 -0.73 1.41
N SER A 79 -6.23 -1.34 2.33
CA SER A 79 -7.06 -2.53 2.07
C SER A 79 -8.16 -2.22 1.07
N LEU A 80 -8.90 -1.14 1.28
CA LEU A 80 -10.01 -0.75 0.40
C LEU A 80 -9.50 -0.50 -1.03
N LYS A 81 -8.44 0.29 -1.18
CA LYS A 81 -7.85 0.55 -2.50
C LYS A 81 -7.47 -0.75 -3.19
N GLN A 82 -6.79 -1.66 -2.49
CA GLN A 82 -6.34 -2.92 -3.08
C GLN A 82 -7.49 -3.86 -3.44
N ILE A 83 -8.55 -3.91 -2.62
CA ILE A 83 -9.79 -4.63 -2.96
C ILE A 83 -10.40 -4.05 -4.23
N LEU A 84 -10.52 -2.73 -4.32
CA LEU A 84 -11.03 -2.06 -5.53
C LEU A 84 -10.15 -2.32 -6.75
N THR A 85 -8.82 -2.31 -6.59
CA THR A 85 -7.90 -2.69 -7.67
C THR A 85 -8.16 -4.13 -8.14
N MET A 86 -8.31 -5.07 -7.21
CA MET A 86 -8.59 -6.48 -7.56
C MET A 86 -9.91 -6.64 -8.31
N LEU A 87 -10.97 -5.93 -7.87
CA LEU A 87 -12.31 -6.09 -8.42
C LEU A 87 -12.56 -5.29 -9.71
N ILE A 88 -11.91 -4.14 -9.88
CA ILE A 88 -12.24 -3.18 -10.95
C ILE A 88 -11.13 -3.08 -12.00
N VAL A 89 -9.86 -3.15 -11.57
CA VAL A 89 -8.69 -2.87 -12.42
C VAL A 89 -8.00 -4.15 -12.88
N SER A 90 -7.92 -5.16 -12.02
CA SER A 90 -7.21 -6.40 -12.33
C SER A 90 -7.96 -7.22 -13.38
N GLU A 91 -7.32 -7.43 -14.53
CA GLU A 91 -7.76 -8.36 -15.57
C GLU A 91 -6.91 -9.64 -15.61
N GLN A 92 -5.88 -9.70 -14.75
CA GLN A 92 -4.86 -10.75 -14.80
C GLN A 92 -5.24 -11.94 -13.93
N ASP A 93 -4.80 -13.12 -14.35
CA ASP A 93 -4.92 -14.32 -13.55
C ASP A 93 -4.21 -14.13 -12.21
N THR A 94 -4.94 -14.36 -11.12
CA THR A 94 -4.42 -14.28 -9.77
C THR A 94 -4.60 -15.64 -9.10
N PRO A 95 -3.61 -16.55 -9.22
CA PRO A 95 -3.68 -17.85 -8.55
C PRO A 95 -3.83 -17.71 -7.03
N PRO A 96 -4.50 -18.66 -6.35
CA PRO A 96 -4.71 -18.64 -4.90
C PRO A 96 -3.43 -18.40 -4.08
N ALA A 97 -2.32 -19.04 -4.46
CA ALA A 97 -1.03 -18.85 -3.78
C ALA A 97 -0.52 -17.41 -3.89
N SER A 98 -0.57 -16.81 -5.08
CA SER A 98 -0.18 -15.41 -5.29
C SER A 98 -1.12 -14.46 -4.55
N ALA A 99 -2.43 -14.70 -4.59
CA ALA A 99 -3.43 -13.93 -3.85
C ALA A 99 -3.12 -13.92 -2.34
N PHE A 100 -2.88 -15.11 -1.76
CA PHE A 100 -2.51 -15.25 -0.36
C PHE A 100 -1.21 -14.51 -0.03
N LEU A 101 -0.15 -14.73 -0.81
CA LEU A 101 1.16 -14.13 -0.56
C LEU A 101 1.13 -12.60 -0.64
N ILE A 102 0.42 -12.04 -1.62
CA ILE A 102 0.28 -10.58 -1.75
C ILE A 102 -0.54 -10.03 -0.57
N ALA A 103 -1.63 -10.69 -0.17
CA ALA A 103 -2.43 -10.25 0.97
C ALA A 103 -1.63 -10.30 2.29
N LEU A 104 -0.93 -11.41 2.53
CA LEU A 104 -0.06 -11.60 3.69
C LEU A 104 1.05 -10.54 3.74
N PHE A 105 1.71 -10.29 2.61
CA PHE A 105 2.73 -9.25 2.49
C PHE A 105 2.21 -7.87 2.93
N ASN A 106 1.01 -7.50 2.49
CA ASN A 106 0.40 -6.23 2.90
C ASN A 106 0.04 -6.20 4.39
N THR A 107 -0.49 -7.30 4.91
CA THR A 107 -0.79 -7.44 6.34
C THR A 107 0.46 -7.31 7.19
N ILE A 108 1.60 -7.91 6.78
CA ILE A 108 2.87 -7.79 7.52
C ILE A 108 3.29 -6.32 7.64
N PHE A 109 3.33 -5.57 6.54
CA PHE A 109 3.71 -4.15 6.59
C PHE A 109 2.73 -3.31 7.40
N ASN A 110 1.42 -3.55 7.26
CA ASN A 110 0.43 -2.85 8.05
C ASN A 110 0.59 -3.16 9.56
N SER A 111 0.83 -4.42 9.91
CA SER A 111 1.08 -4.83 11.30
C SER A 111 2.39 -4.28 11.85
N LEU A 112 3.47 -4.18 11.05
CA LEU A 112 4.71 -3.53 11.46
C LEU A 112 4.50 -2.03 11.70
N ASN A 113 3.76 -1.34 10.82
CA ASN A 113 3.38 0.05 11.03
C ASN A 113 2.58 0.23 12.33
N THR A 114 1.55 -0.58 12.54
CA THR A 114 0.76 -0.56 13.77
C THR A 114 1.62 -0.83 15.01
N LEU A 115 2.48 -1.86 14.98
CA LEU A 115 3.35 -2.22 16.09
C LEU A 115 4.35 -1.10 16.43
N PHE A 116 5.01 -0.53 15.43
CA PHE A 116 5.96 0.56 15.68
C PHE A 116 5.26 1.86 16.10
N SER A 117 4.03 2.10 15.64
CA SER A 117 3.23 3.26 16.07
C SER A 117 2.94 3.25 17.57
N VAL A 118 2.92 2.06 18.20
CA VAL A 118 2.67 1.92 19.64
C VAL A 118 3.95 1.76 20.46
N TRP A 119 5.12 1.62 19.85
CA TRP A 119 6.39 1.41 20.57
C TRP A 119 7.04 2.76 20.89
N ASP A 120 7.26 3.08 22.17
CA ASP A 120 7.74 4.39 22.64
C ASP A 120 8.98 4.94 21.90
N VAL A 121 10.01 4.14 21.67
CA VAL A 121 11.26 4.58 21.01
C VAL A 121 11.13 4.75 19.49
N LYS A 122 10.01 4.35 18.89
CA LYS A 122 9.76 4.45 17.44
C LYS A 122 8.60 5.39 17.11
N SER A 123 7.55 5.35 17.91
CA SER A 123 6.28 6.01 17.69
C SER A 123 6.45 7.48 17.32
N GLN A 124 5.65 7.93 16.35
CA GLN A 124 5.56 9.34 15.98
C GLN A 124 4.29 9.98 16.56
N SER A 125 3.69 9.42 17.61
CA SER A 125 2.47 9.96 18.22
C SER A 125 2.71 11.39 18.74
N PRO A 126 2.09 12.42 18.13
CA PRO A 126 2.23 13.78 18.62
C PRO A 126 1.20 14.07 19.74
N VAL A 127 1.49 15.05 20.59
CA VAL A 127 0.52 15.55 21.58
C VAL A 127 -0.75 16.09 20.88
N THR A 128 -0.61 16.75 19.74
CA THR A 128 -1.72 17.25 18.93
C THR A 128 -1.35 17.18 17.45
N ILE A 129 -2.09 16.39 16.67
CA ILE A 129 -1.82 16.19 15.23
C ILE A 129 -1.80 17.52 14.47
N LEU A 130 -2.80 18.38 14.72
CA LEU A 130 -2.94 19.66 14.02
C LEU A 130 -1.76 20.62 14.26
N ARG A 131 -0.96 20.38 15.29
CA ARG A 131 0.24 21.17 15.62
C ARG A 131 1.54 20.46 15.23
N SER A 132 1.46 19.34 14.50
CA SER A 132 2.62 18.58 14.03
C SER A 132 2.73 18.68 12.50
N PRO A 133 3.49 19.66 11.97
CA PRO A 133 3.73 19.78 10.53
C PRO A 133 4.24 18.49 9.88
N PRO A 134 5.19 17.73 10.49
CA PRO A 134 5.65 16.48 9.89
C PRO A 134 4.55 15.42 9.80
N MET A 135 3.67 15.34 10.81
CA MET A 135 2.53 14.43 10.78
C MET A 135 1.53 14.80 9.68
N LEU A 136 1.19 16.09 9.57
CA LEU A 136 0.29 16.59 8.52
C LEU A 136 0.87 16.30 7.14
N LEU A 137 2.16 16.57 6.92
CA LEU A 137 2.84 16.26 5.67
C LEU A 137 2.80 14.76 5.35
N GLY A 138 3.10 13.90 6.32
CA GLY A 138 3.04 12.44 6.15
C GLY A 138 1.62 11.86 6.01
N ILE A 139 0.58 12.60 6.40
CA ILE A 139 -0.82 12.26 6.08
C ILE A 139 -1.14 12.69 4.66
N SER A 140 -0.74 13.90 4.26
CA SER A 140 -0.97 14.46 2.93
C SER A 140 -0.27 13.65 1.83
N ILE A 141 1.01 13.30 2.02
CA ILE A 141 1.76 12.49 1.04
C ILE A 141 1.12 11.11 0.89
N TYR A 142 0.69 10.48 1.99
CA TYR A 142 -0.06 9.22 1.94
C TYR A 142 -1.34 9.37 1.12
N ALA A 143 -2.16 10.38 1.41
CA ALA A 143 -3.45 10.60 0.75
C ALA A 143 -3.29 10.90 -0.74
N VAL A 144 -2.33 11.75 -1.11
CA VAL A 144 -2.01 12.07 -2.51
C VAL A 144 -1.47 10.83 -3.22
N GLY A 145 -0.51 10.12 -2.62
CA GLY A 145 0.11 8.93 -3.23
C GLY A 145 -0.90 7.81 -3.49
N ILE A 146 -1.73 7.45 -2.50
CA ILE A 146 -2.71 6.37 -2.69
C ILE A 146 -3.78 6.73 -3.73
N SER A 147 -4.18 8.02 -3.77
CA SER A 147 -5.15 8.52 -4.73
C SER A 147 -4.58 8.64 -6.15
N ALA A 148 -3.34 9.09 -6.28
CA ALA A 148 -2.65 9.18 -7.57
C ALA A 148 -2.43 7.79 -8.18
N GLU A 149 -2.03 6.81 -7.37
CA GLU A 149 -1.92 5.43 -7.83
C GLU A 149 -3.26 4.92 -8.36
N MET A 150 -4.33 4.97 -7.55
CA MET A 150 -5.64 4.46 -7.97
C MET A 150 -6.19 5.21 -9.19
N THR A 151 -6.07 6.53 -9.22
CA THR A 151 -6.52 7.35 -10.34
C THR A 151 -5.80 7.00 -11.62
N SER A 152 -4.47 6.84 -11.58
CA SER A 152 -3.68 6.49 -12.77
C SER A 152 -4.10 5.11 -13.33
N GLU A 153 -4.34 4.13 -12.45
CA GLU A 153 -4.79 2.79 -12.83
C GLU A 153 -6.20 2.80 -13.43
N LEU A 154 -7.12 3.58 -12.85
CA LEU A 154 -8.48 3.74 -13.38
C LEU A 154 -8.48 4.43 -14.75
N GLN A 155 -7.71 5.51 -14.91
CA GLN A 155 -7.53 6.20 -16.18
C GLN A 155 -7.07 5.24 -17.28
N ARG A 156 -6.04 4.42 -16.98
CA ARG A 156 -5.54 3.40 -17.90
C ARG A 156 -6.56 2.29 -18.18
N THR A 157 -7.33 1.88 -17.18
CA THR A 157 -8.38 0.85 -17.31
C THR A 157 -9.50 1.33 -18.22
N ILE A 158 -9.98 2.56 -18.03
CA ILE A 158 -11.03 3.17 -18.86
C ILE A 158 -10.56 3.27 -20.31
N PHE A 159 -9.32 3.72 -20.55
CA PHE A 159 -8.76 3.77 -21.89
C PHE A 159 -8.74 2.40 -22.57
N LYS A 160 -8.30 1.34 -21.87
CA LYS A 160 -8.18 -0.01 -22.40
C LYS A 160 -9.53 -0.71 -22.65
N ARG A 161 -10.58 -0.33 -21.93
CA ARG A 161 -11.94 -0.88 -22.12
C ARG A 161 -12.58 -0.43 -23.44
N ASN A 162 -12.14 0.69 -24.02
CA ASN A 162 -12.64 1.14 -25.32
C ASN A 162 -12.05 0.27 -26.45
N PRO A 163 -12.89 -0.42 -27.26
CA PRO A 163 -12.42 -1.24 -28.37
C PRO A 163 -11.59 -0.47 -29.41
N ASN A 164 -11.83 0.83 -29.59
CA ASN A 164 -11.10 1.69 -30.53
C ASN A 164 -9.65 1.98 -30.11
N ASN A 165 -9.29 1.63 -28.87
CA ASN A 165 -7.95 1.76 -28.31
C ASN A 165 -7.17 0.44 -28.31
N LYS A 166 -7.74 -0.64 -28.86
CA LYS A 166 -7.04 -1.92 -29.00
C LYS A 166 -5.73 -1.71 -29.76
N GLY A 167 -4.64 -2.24 -29.20
CA GLY A 167 -3.29 -2.12 -29.80
C GLY A 167 -2.61 -0.77 -29.62
N LYS A 168 -3.22 0.19 -28.90
CA LYS A 168 -2.59 1.49 -28.61
C LYS A 168 -2.00 1.53 -27.19
N PRO A 169 -0.81 2.13 -26.98
CA PRO A 169 -0.29 2.40 -25.64
C PRO A 169 -1.10 3.53 -24.99
N TYR A 170 -1.19 3.52 -23.66
CA TYR A 170 -1.80 4.61 -22.90
C TYR A 170 -0.71 5.54 -22.36
N SER A 171 -0.76 6.82 -22.74
CA SER A 171 0.19 7.86 -22.34
C SER A 171 -0.49 9.15 -21.84
N GLY A 172 -1.82 9.12 -21.65
CA GLY A 172 -2.59 10.28 -21.19
C GLY A 172 -2.69 10.38 -19.66
N GLY A 173 -3.43 11.38 -19.17
CA GLY A 173 -3.71 11.54 -17.74
C GLY A 173 -2.44 11.64 -16.90
N LEU A 174 -2.39 10.95 -15.77
CA LEU A 174 -1.19 10.94 -14.91
C LEU A 174 0.01 10.24 -15.57
N PHE A 175 -0.21 9.36 -16.54
CA PHE A 175 0.86 8.70 -17.28
C PHE A 175 1.59 9.64 -18.25
N SER A 176 1.06 10.83 -18.55
CA SER A 176 1.81 11.85 -19.31
C SER A 176 2.91 12.52 -18.48
N LEU A 177 2.82 12.46 -17.15
CA LEU A 177 3.80 13.04 -16.23
C LEU A 177 4.96 12.09 -15.96
N ALA A 178 4.69 10.79 -15.85
CA ALA A 178 5.70 9.76 -15.69
C ALA A 178 5.23 8.41 -16.22
N ARG A 179 6.12 7.68 -16.91
CA ARG A 179 5.85 6.35 -17.50
C ARG A 179 5.35 5.33 -16.47
N HIS A 180 5.86 5.39 -15.25
CA HIS A 180 5.53 4.49 -14.13
C HIS A 180 4.98 5.26 -12.93
N ILE A 181 4.09 6.23 -13.19
CA ILE A 181 3.52 7.11 -12.16
C ILE A 181 2.84 6.33 -11.02
N ASN A 182 2.22 5.19 -11.33
CA ASN A 182 1.59 4.30 -10.38
C ASN A 182 2.61 3.66 -9.40
N TYR A 183 3.79 3.27 -9.88
CA TYR A 183 4.86 2.71 -9.02
C TYR A 183 5.48 3.77 -8.11
N GLY A 184 5.70 4.97 -8.64
CA GLY A 184 6.16 6.11 -7.84
C GLY A 184 5.14 6.46 -6.75
N ALA A 185 3.87 6.60 -7.13
CA ALA A 185 2.78 6.86 -6.20
C ALA A 185 2.64 5.76 -5.13
N TYR A 186 2.76 4.49 -5.52
CA TYR A 186 2.74 3.35 -4.60
C TYR A 186 3.85 3.46 -3.55
N THR A 187 5.08 3.70 -4.02
CA THR A 187 6.25 3.85 -3.15
C THR A 187 6.05 4.98 -2.16
N LEU A 188 5.56 6.13 -2.61
CA LEU A 188 5.35 7.31 -1.77
C LEU A 188 4.35 7.06 -0.64
N TRP A 189 3.17 6.48 -0.92
CA TRP A 189 2.20 6.29 0.17
C TRP A 189 2.63 5.21 1.15
N ARG A 190 3.38 4.18 0.71
CA ARG A 190 3.95 3.16 1.61
C ARG A 190 5.00 3.75 2.54
N ALA A 191 5.93 4.50 1.97
CA ALA A 191 6.99 5.19 2.69
C ALA A 191 6.39 6.20 3.70
N SER A 192 5.43 7.01 3.26
CA SER A 192 4.71 7.96 4.11
C SER A 192 3.87 7.31 5.22
N TYR A 193 3.34 6.10 5.00
CA TYR A 193 2.68 5.35 6.08
C TYR A 193 3.71 4.92 7.13
N ALA A 194 4.84 4.37 6.70
CA ALA A 194 5.97 4.05 7.57
C ALA A 194 6.47 5.28 8.34
N TYR A 195 6.64 6.43 7.66
CA TYR A 195 7.02 7.70 8.28
C TYR A 195 6.12 8.07 9.45
N THR A 196 4.80 8.12 9.24
CA THR A 196 3.87 8.48 10.33
C THR A 196 3.79 7.46 11.44
N SER A 197 4.25 6.23 11.20
CA SER A 197 4.25 5.16 12.20
C SER A 197 5.52 5.19 13.05
N ALA A 198 6.69 5.36 12.43
CA ALA A 198 7.98 5.14 13.07
C ALA A 198 9.11 6.08 12.63
N GLY A 199 8.78 7.17 11.94
CA GLY A 199 9.72 8.23 11.54
C GLY A 199 10.54 7.88 10.30
N TRP A 200 11.49 8.78 9.99
CA TRP A 200 12.29 8.73 8.77
C TRP A 200 13.13 7.45 8.58
N PRO A 201 13.65 6.75 9.62
CA PRO A 201 14.42 5.53 9.38
C PRO A 201 13.56 4.40 8.79
N TRP A 202 12.33 4.25 9.30
CA TRP A 202 11.39 3.24 8.81
C TRP A 202 10.79 3.61 7.45
N ASP A 203 10.56 4.91 7.24
CA ASP A 203 10.21 5.49 5.93
C ASP A 203 11.26 5.14 4.86
N LEU A 204 12.53 5.48 5.10
CA LEU A 204 13.61 5.18 4.16
C LEU A 204 13.76 3.69 3.90
N LEU A 205 13.64 2.84 4.92
CA LEU A 205 13.72 1.39 4.74
C LEU A 205 12.56 0.87 3.87
N THR A 206 11.33 1.29 4.18
CA THR A 206 10.13 0.87 3.45
C THR A 206 10.13 1.41 2.03
N GLY A 207 10.45 2.70 1.86
CA GLY A 207 10.52 3.36 0.56
C GLY A 207 11.62 2.76 -0.32
N SER A 208 12.82 2.54 0.24
CA SER A 208 13.93 1.91 -0.50
C SER A 208 13.61 0.49 -0.92
N PHE A 209 12.92 -0.29 -0.07
CA PHE A 209 12.46 -1.63 -0.43
C PHE A 209 11.57 -1.61 -1.68
N PHE A 210 10.54 -0.77 -1.71
CA PHE A 210 9.62 -0.70 -2.86
C PHE A 210 10.28 -0.07 -4.09
N PHE A 211 11.06 0.98 -3.89
CA PHE A 211 11.82 1.61 -4.96
C PHE A 211 12.76 0.60 -5.63
N HIS A 212 13.52 -0.16 -4.84
CA HIS A 212 14.43 -1.17 -5.35
C HIS A 212 13.68 -2.26 -6.14
N ASP A 213 12.59 -2.81 -5.61
CA ASP A 213 11.78 -3.82 -6.29
C ASP A 213 11.21 -3.30 -7.63
N PHE A 214 10.68 -2.07 -7.66
CA PHE A 214 10.21 -1.49 -8.91
C PHE A 214 11.34 -1.17 -9.87
N ALA A 215 12.45 -0.57 -9.42
CA ALA A 215 13.56 -0.18 -10.29
C ALA A 215 14.27 -1.38 -10.93
N THR A 216 14.43 -2.47 -10.17
CA THR A 216 15.22 -3.64 -10.61
C THR A 216 14.39 -4.74 -11.25
N ARG A 217 13.10 -4.84 -10.91
CA ARG A 217 12.23 -5.91 -11.39
C ARG A 217 10.99 -5.37 -12.09
N GLY A 218 10.19 -4.55 -11.41
CA GLY A 218 8.88 -4.11 -11.90
C GLY A 218 8.94 -3.33 -13.22
N VAL A 219 9.75 -2.27 -13.26
CA VAL A 219 9.95 -1.40 -14.43
C VAL A 219 10.59 -2.17 -15.58
N PRO A 220 11.71 -2.90 -15.42
CA PRO A 220 12.30 -3.66 -16.52
C PRO A 220 11.35 -4.70 -17.14
N VAL A 221 10.59 -5.42 -16.32
CA VAL A 221 9.60 -6.40 -16.79
C VAL A 221 8.51 -5.71 -17.59
N LEU A 222 7.97 -4.61 -17.08
CA LEU A 222 6.88 -3.90 -17.73
C LEU A 222 7.34 -3.21 -19.02
N ASP A 223 8.53 -2.62 -19.03
CA ASP A 223 9.10 -1.99 -20.22
C ASP A 223 9.32 -3.04 -21.33
N ARG A 224 9.89 -4.21 -21.02
CA ARG A 224 10.02 -5.31 -21.99
C ARG A 224 8.65 -5.73 -22.55
N TYR A 225 7.69 -5.98 -21.68
CA TYR A 225 6.33 -6.37 -22.09
C TYR A 225 5.65 -5.31 -22.98
N LEU A 226 5.85 -4.02 -22.68
CA LEU A 226 5.29 -2.93 -23.48
C LEU A 226 6.00 -2.80 -24.83
N THR A 227 7.33 -2.90 -24.87
CA THR A 227 8.11 -2.89 -26.11
C THR A 227 7.72 -4.05 -27.01
N ASP A 228 7.60 -5.27 -26.49
CA ASP A 228 7.19 -6.44 -27.28
C ASP A 228 5.78 -6.27 -27.87
N ARG A 229 4.90 -5.55 -27.15
CA ARG A 229 3.50 -5.38 -27.54
C ARG A 229 3.26 -4.19 -28.47
N TYR A 230 3.98 -3.09 -28.29
CA TYR A 230 3.70 -1.81 -28.95
C TYR A 230 4.81 -1.39 -29.93
N GLY A 231 6.03 -1.93 -29.78
CA GLY A 231 7.22 -1.54 -30.54
C GLY A 231 7.67 -0.13 -30.15
N ASP A 232 8.04 0.67 -31.14
CA ASP A 232 8.51 2.06 -30.98
C ASP A 232 7.39 3.09 -30.74
N ARG A 233 6.15 2.64 -30.51
CA ARG A 233 4.95 3.48 -30.36
C ARG A 233 4.65 3.87 -28.92
#